data_AF-A0A1U7SUM2-F1
#
_entry.id   AF-A0A1U7SUM2-F1
#
_cell.length_a   1.000
_cell.length_b   1.000
_cell.length_c   1.000
_cell.angle_alpha   90.00
_cell.angle_beta   90.00
_cell.angle_gamma   90.00
#
_symmetry.space_group_name_H-M   'P 1'
#
loop_
_entity.id
_entity.type
_entity.pdbx_description
1 polymer ?
#
loop_
_entity_poly.entity_id
_entity_poly.type
_entity_poly.pdbx_seq_one_letter_code
_entity_poly.pdbx_strand_id
1 'polypeptide(L)'
;MIIKHFFEIVFVLLSSSTIFSLELKLVLYKQRRVNQESLKLLNKLQSSSVLQCLPHREKFLLPQQYQKGHTMAILHDMLLQIFNLFRINISLDGWEENYMEKFLIELHQQLEYLESLMGLEAEQISGIFGSENLRRQVKMYFQKFCNYLENQEYTSCAWTIVQVEINRCLFLVFRLIEKLSKQEMDP
;
A
#
# COMPACT_ATOMS: atom_id res chain seq x y z
N MET A 1 19.04 16.66 -40.79
CA MET A 1 18.05 17.09 -39.78
C MET A 1 17.37 15.89 -39.09
N ILE A 2 16.88 14.90 -39.84
CA ILE A 2 16.19 13.69 -39.32
C ILE A 2 17.04 12.89 -38.30
N ILE A 3 18.34 12.71 -38.56
CA ILE A 3 19.25 11.96 -37.66
C ILE A 3 19.41 12.65 -36.29
N LYS A 4 19.43 13.98 -36.24
CA LYS A 4 19.54 14.74 -34.99
C LYS A 4 18.30 14.57 -34.12
N HIS A 5 17.11 14.69 -34.71
CA HIS A 5 15.85 14.46 -34.00
C HIS A 5 15.68 13.01 -33.56
N PHE A 6 16.18 12.04 -34.33
CA PHE A 6 16.21 10.64 -33.91
C PHE A 6 17.05 10.45 -32.64
N PHE A 7 18.25 11.03 -32.56
CA PHE A 7 19.08 10.96 -31.34
C PHE A 7 18.45 11.67 -30.14
N GLU A 8 17.82 12.82 -30.35
CA GLU A 8 17.10 13.54 -29.30
C GLU A 8 15.93 12.72 -28.75
N ILE A 9 15.13 12.09 -29.63
CA ILE A 9 14.01 11.22 -29.23
C ILE A 9 14.52 10.00 -28.45
N VAL A 10 15.56 9.33 -28.94
CA VAL A 10 16.16 8.16 -28.27
C VAL A 10 16.73 8.55 -26.90
N PHE A 11 17.40 9.70 -26.79
CA PHE A 11 17.94 10.19 -25.52
C PHE A 11 16.83 10.51 -24.52
N VAL A 12 15.74 11.17 -24.96
CA VAL A 12 14.58 11.45 -24.11
C VAL A 12 13.96 10.16 -23.59
N LEU A 13 13.72 9.17 -24.46
CA LEU A 13 13.14 7.87 -24.09
C LEU A 13 14.02 7.07 -23.11
N LEU A 14 15.35 7.08 -23.31
CA LEU A 14 16.28 6.42 -22.39
C LEU A 14 16.35 7.15 -21.03
N SER A 15 16.28 8.48 -21.05
CA SER A 15 16.29 9.27 -19.82
C SER A 15 14.99 9.10 -19.02
N SER A 16 13.83 9.02 -19.67
CA SER A 16 12.55 8.81 -18.99
C SER A 16 12.44 7.41 -18.37
N SER A 17 12.89 6.35 -19.05
CA SER A 17 12.89 4.99 -18.49
C SER A 17 13.84 4.84 -17.30
N THR A 18 14.99 5.53 -17.33
CA THR A 18 15.95 5.46 -16.21
C THR A 18 15.46 6.19 -14.97
N ILE A 19 14.76 7.32 -15.16
CA ILE A 19 14.12 8.07 -14.08
C ILE A 19 12.99 7.25 -13.46
N PHE A 20 12.07 6.69 -14.25
CA PHE A 20 10.95 5.91 -13.73
C PHE A 20 11.41 4.64 -12.97
N SER A 21 12.42 3.94 -13.50
CA SER A 21 13.04 2.80 -12.80
C SER A 21 13.66 3.19 -11.44
N LEU A 22 14.25 4.39 -11.33
CA LEU A 22 14.80 4.89 -10.08
C LEU A 22 13.69 5.21 -9.07
N GLU A 23 12.60 5.81 -9.53
CA GLU A 23 11.42 6.12 -8.72
C GLU A 23 10.78 4.83 -8.16
N LEU A 24 10.58 3.80 -8.98
CA LEU A 24 10.07 2.50 -8.51
C LEU A 24 10.99 1.82 -7.49
N LYS A 25 12.32 1.94 -7.63
CA LYS A 25 13.27 1.47 -6.61
C LYS A 25 13.11 2.22 -5.29
N LEU A 26 12.84 3.53 -5.34
CA LEU A 26 12.61 4.33 -4.14
C LEU A 26 11.26 4.00 -3.49
N VAL A 27 10.21 3.75 -4.28
CA VAL A 27 8.91 3.24 -3.80
C VAL A 27 9.11 1.90 -3.08
N LEU A 28 9.88 0.97 -3.67
CA LEU A 28 10.17 -0.33 -3.06
C LEU A 28 10.94 -0.19 -1.73
N TYR A 29 11.92 0.72 -1.69
CA TYR A 29 12.67 1.02 -0.48
C TYR A 29 11.78 1.58 0.65
N LYS A 30 10.92 2.55 0.34
CA LYS A 30 9.95 3.10 1.31
C LYS A 30 8.97 2.04 1.80
N GLN A 31 8.42 1.22 0.89
CA GLN A 31 7.54 0.12 1.27
C GLN A 31 8.21 -0.88 2.21
N ARG A 32 9.51 -1.16 2.01
CA ARG A 32 10.26 -2.04 2.93
C ARG A 32 10.28 -1.47 4.35
N ARG A 33 10.46 -0.16 4.51
CA ARG A 33 10.43 0.50 5.84
C ARG A 33 9.05 0.39 6.48
N VAL A 34 7.98 0.68 5.73
CA VAL A 34 6.60 0.49 6.20
C VAL A 34 6.36 -0.95 6.67
N ASN A 35 6.78 -1.93 5.87
CA ASN A 35 6.62 -3.35 6.23
C ASN A 35 7.43 -3.73 7.46
N GLN A 36 8.64 -3.17 7.62
CA GLN A 36 9.48 -3.40 8.80
C GLN A 36 8.81 -2.88 10.08
N GLU A 37 8.28 -1.66 10.07
CA GLU A 37 7.57 -1.11 11.24
C GLU A 37 6.26 -1.85 11.50
N SER A 38 5.50 -2.24 10.46
CA SER A 38 4.29 -3.05 10.63
C SER A 38 4.56 -4.42 11.25
N LEU A 39 5.68 -5.05 10.87
CA LEU A 39 6.08 -6.32 11.46
C LEU A 39 6.49 -6.17 12.93
N LYS A 40 7.11 -5.05 13.32
CA LYS A 40 7.39 -4.76 14.74
C LYS A 40 6.10 -4.65 15.55
N LEU A 41 5.06 -4.01 14.98
CA LEU A 41 3.73 -3.98 15.60
C LEU A 41 3.15 -5.39 15.75
N LEU A 42 3.27 -6.23 14.72
CA LEU A 42 2.77 -7.61 14.78
C LEU A 42 3.53 -8.47 15.80
N ASN A 43 4.86 -8.32 15.90
CA ASN A 43 5.70 -9.09 16.81
C ASN A 43 5.44 -8.79 18.29
N LYS A 44 4.76 -7.67 18.61
CA LYS A 44 4.29 -7.37 19.96
C LYS A 44 3.09 -8.24 20.37
N LEU A 45 2.35 -8.77 19.40
CA LEU A 45 1.27 -9.71 19.69
C LEU A 45 1.89 -11.04 20.12
N GLN A 46 1.56 -11.49 21.34
CA GLN A 46 1.98 -12.81 21.78
C GLN A 46 1.35 -13.87 20.85
N SER A 47 2.14 -14.84 20.39
CA SER A 47 1.63 -15.88 19.47
C SER A 47 0.45 -16.66 20.08
N SER A 48 0.44 -16.85 21.40
CA SER A 48 -0.68 -17.41 22.16
C SER A 48 -1.96 -16.56 22.04
N SER A 49 -1.85 -15.23 22.08
CA SER A 49 -2.98 -14.31 21.90
C SER A 49 -3.56 -14.42 20.49
N VAL A 50 -2.71 -14.51 19.45
CA VAL A 50 -3.18 -14.72 18.07
C VAL A 50 -3.95 -16.03 17.94
N LEU A 51 -3.44 -17.13 18.53
CA LEU A 51 -4.10 -18.43 18.50
C LEU A 51 -5.46 -18.41 19.21
N GLN A 52 -5.57 -17.71 20.34
CA GLN A 52 -6.83 -17.56 21.08
C GLN A 52 -7.89 -16.77 20.30
N CYS A 53 -7.47 -15.85 19.42
CA CYS A 53 -8.38 -15.03 18.63
C CYS A 53 -8.81 -15.69 17.32
N LEU A 54 -8.23 -16.83 16.92
CA LEU A 54 -8.59 -17.56 15.71
C LEU A 54 -10.09 -17.90 15.58
N PRO A 55 -10.84 -18.24 16.64
CA PRO A 55 -12.28 -18.48 16.54
C PRO A 55 -13.08 -17.26 16.10
N HIS A 56 -12.57 -16.05 16.35
CA HIS A 56 -13.21 -14.78 15.98
C HIS A 56 -12.84 -14.31 14.56
N ARG A 57 -12.04 -15.07 13.81
CA ARG A 57 -11.56 -14.66 12.49
C ARG A 57 -12.71 -14.49 11.50
N GLU A 58 -12.69 -13.38 10.77
CA GLU A 58 -13.54 -13.18 9.59
C GLU A 58 -12.72 -13.36 8.30
N LYS A 59 -13.37 -13.82 7.23
CA LYS A 59 -12.70 -13.99 5.93
C LYS A 59 -12.72 -12.67 5.15
N PHE A 60 -11.60 -11.94 5.20
CA PHE A 60 -11.40 -10.76 4.37
C PHE A 60 -10.87 -11.16 2.98
N LEU A 61 -11.73 -11.09 1.97
CA LEU A 61 -11.36 -11.41 0.59
C LEU A 61 -10.76 -10.18 -0.09
N LEU A 62 -9.44 -10.16 -0.21
CA LEU A 62 -8.72 -9.13 -0.95
C LEU A 62 -9.00 -9.25 -2.46
N PRO A 63 -9.26 -8.14 -3.17
CA PRO A 63 -9.28 -8.13 -4.63
C PRO A 63 -7.94 -8.63 -5.21
N GLN A 64 -7.95 -9.63 -6.09
CA GLN A 64 -6.71 -10.25 -6.61
C GLN A 64 -6.30 -9.76 -8.02
N GLN A 65 -7.18 -9.03 -8.71
CA GLN A 65 -6.96 -8.61 -10.09
C GLN A 65 -6.57 -7.13 -10.14
N TYR A 66 -5.27 -6.86 -10.32
CA TYR A 66 -4.73 -5.52 -10.50
C TYR A 66 -4.28 -5.37 -11.96
N GLN A 67 -4.92 -4.48 -12.73
CA GLN A 67 -4.53 -4.23 -14.12
C GLN A 67 -3.25 -3.36 -14.19
N LYS A 68 -2.41 -3.65 -15.18
CA LYS A 68 -1.06 -3.09 -15.37
C LYS A 68 -1.01 -1.55 -15.43
N GLY A 69 -2.09 -0.89 -15.87
CA GLY A 69 -2.17 0.58 -16.00
C GLY A 69 -2.69 1.36 -14.78
N HIS A 70 -3.16 0.68 -13.73
CA HIS A 70 -3.75 1.35 -12.55
C HIS A 70 -3.11 0.92 -11.23
N THR A 71 -1.98 0.21 -11.30
CA THR A 71 -1.38 -0.41 -10.11
C THR A 71 -0.91 0.65 -9.12
N MET A 72 -0.33 1.77 -9.57
CA MET A 72 0.13 2.86 -8.68
C MET A 72 -1.01 3.51 -7.88
N ALA A 73 -2.11 3.88 -8.55
CA ALA A 73 -3.29 4.43 -7.89
C ALA A 73 -3.94 3.44 -6.92
N ILE A 74 -3.93 2.14 -7.23
CA ILE A 74 -4.44 1.11 -6.32
C ILE A 74 -3.52 0.93 -5.11
N LEU A 75 -2.20 0.96 -5.30
CA LEU A 75 -1.23 0.92 -4.20
C LEU A 75 -1.43 2.12 -3.26
N HIS A 76 -1.58 3.32 -3.82
CA HIS A 76 -1.89 4.52 -3.04
C HIS A 76 -3.19 4.37 -2.24
N ASP A 77 -4.29 3.96 -2.89
CA ASP A 77 -5.57 3.75 -2.22
C ASP A 77 -5.46 2.69 -1.09
N MET A 78 -4.72 1.59 -1.31
CA MET A 78 -4.53 0.57 -0.26
C MET A 78 -3.77 1.13 0.95
N LEU A 79 -2.67 1.86 0.71
CA LEU A 79 -1.88 2.46 1.79
C LEU A 79 -2.64 3.56 2.52
N LEU A 80 -3.45 4.35 1.81
CA LEU A 80 -4.28 5.40 2.39
C LEU A 80 -5.35 4.81 3.30
N GLN A 81 -5.98 3.71 2.88
CA GLN A 81 -6.97 3.02 3.71
C GLN A 81 -6.34 2.39 4.96
N ILE A 82 -5.12 1.86 4.87
CA ILE A 82 -4.37 1.38 6.04
C ILE A 82 -4.06 2.53 6.99
N PHE A 83 -3.60 3.67 6.47
CA PHE A 83 -3.28 4.84 7.27
C PHE A 83 -4.50 5.33 8.05
N ASN A 84 -5.65 5.46 7.37
CA ASN A 84 -6.90 5.89 7.99
C ASN A 84 -7.39 4.93 9.08
N LEU A 85 -7.28 3.62 8.83
CA LEU A 85 -7.67 2.59 9.81
C LEU A 85 -6.88 2.69 11.12
N PHE A 86 -5.55 2.87 11.02
CA PHE A 86 -4.69 2.98 12.20
C PHE A 86 -4.78 4.34 12.89
N ARG A 87 -5.04 5.42 12.14
CA ARG A 87 -5.21 6.76 12.70
C ARG A 87 -6.40 6.86 13.65
N ILE A 88 -7.53 6.23 13.28
CA ILE A 88 -8.75 6.21 14.12
C ILE A 88 -8.48 5.46 15.44
N ASN A 89 -7.59 4.47 15.43
CA ASN A 89 -7.32 3.68 16.63
C ASN A 89 -6.40 4.37 17.65
N ILE A 90 -5.47 5.23 17.20
CA ILE A 90 -4.63 6.02 18.12
C ILE A 90 -5.49 6.86 19.07
N SER A 91 -6.63 7.37 18.60
CA SER A 91 -7.55 8.13 19.45
C SER A 91 -8.31 7.28 20.47
N LEU A 92 -8.34 5.95 20.35
CA LEU A 92 -9.21 5.08 21.15
C LEU A 92 -8.52 4.37 22.31
N ASP A 93 -7.26 3.92 22.17
CA ASP A 93 -6.74 2.92 23.12
C ASP A 93 -5.29 3.14 23.61
N GLY A 94 -4.65 4.26 23.27
CA GLY A 94 -3.35 4.64 23.87
C GLY A 94 -2.22 3.59 23.76
N TRP A 95 -2.22 2.76 22.71
CA TRP A 95 -1.20 1.73 22.48
C TRP A 95 0.20 2.36 22.35
N GLU A 96 1.22 1.71 22.93
CA GLU A 96 2.64 2.13 22.99
C GLU A 96 3.03 3.17 21.92
N GLU A 97 2.97 4.45 22.29
CA GLU A 97 2.98 5.59 21.36
C GLU A 97 4.10 5.51 20.31
N ASN A 98 5.27 4.98 20.66
CA ASN A 98 6.46 5.03 19.82
C ASN A 98 6.41 4.14 18.55
N TYR A 99 5.85 2.92 18.60
CA TYR A 99 5.91 2.01 17.44
C TYR A 99 4.80 2.29 16.42
N MET A 100 3.59 2.58 16.87
CA MET A 100 2.50 2.94 15.95
C MET A 100 2.75 4.29 15.30
N GLU A 101 3.29 5.25 16.05
CA GLU A 101 3.71 6.55 15.51
C GLU A 101 4.75 6.35 14.39
N LYS A 102 5.80 5.56 14.64
CA LYS A 102 6.81 5.25 13.61
C LYS A 102 6.19 4.60 12.37
N PHE A 103 5.31 3.61 12.56
CA PHE A 103 4.62 2.99 11.44
C PHE A 103 3.80 4.00 10.61
N LEU A 104 3.05 4.89 11.27
CA LEU A 104 2.27 5.92 10.60
C LEU A 104 3.15 6.97 9.92
N ILE A 105 4.29 7.34 10.52
CA ILE A 105 5.27 8.26 9.90
C ILE A 105 5.81 7.64 8.60
N GLU A 106 6.28 6.40 8.64
CA GLU A 106 6.79 5.72 7.44
C GLU A 106 5.71 5.60 6.36
N LEU A 107 4.48 5.27 6.77
CA LEU A 107 3.34 5.11 5.87
C LEU A 107 2.94 6.45 5.23
N HIS A 108 2.92 7.52 6.01
CA HIS A 108 2.63 8.87 5.52
C HIS A 108 3.70 9.36 4.54
N GLN A 109 4.99 9.21 4.89
CA GLN A 109 6.10 9.56 4.01
C GLN A 109 6.13 8.77 2.70
N GLN A 110 5.55 7.57 2.69
CA GLN A 110 5.36 6.81 1.46
C GLN A 110 4.17 7.32 0.66
N LEU A 111 3.05 7.64 1.31
CA LEU A 111 1.87 8.22 0.65
C LEU A 111 2.21 9.55 -0.04
N GLU A 112 2.87 10.48 0.66
CA GLU A 112 3.30 11.75 0.07
C GLU A 112 4.20 11.54 -1.15
N TYR A 113 5.09 10.54 -1.09
CA TYR A 113 5.97 10.22 -2.21
C TYR A 113 5.18 9.67 -3.41
N LEU A 114 4.25 8.74 -3.18
CA LEU A 114 3.37 8.23 -4.23
C LEU A 114 2.51 9.33 -4.86
N GLU A 115 2.00 10.26 -4.05
CA GLU A 115 1.24 11.42 -4.53
C GLU A 115 2.09 12.35 -5.38
N SER A 116 3.36 12.60 -4.99
CA SER A 116 4.28 13.38 -5.81
C SER A 116 4.55 12.73 -7.16
N LEU A 117 4.71 11.40 -7.22
CA LEU A 117 4.92 10.65 -8.45
C LEU A 117 3.66 10.69 -9.35
N MET A 118 2.48 10.45 -8.77
CA MET A 118 1.23 10.49 -9.52
C MET A 118 0.86 11.91 -9.97
N GLY A 119 1.23 12.94 -9.22
CA GLY A 119 1.07 14.34 -9.62
C GLY A 119 1.90 14.71 -10.85
N LEU A 120 3.07 14.07 -11.02
CA LEU A 120 3.89 14.17 -12.24
C LEU A 120 3.29 13.34 -13.40
N GLU A 121 2.56 12.25 -13.11
CA GLU A 121 1.87 11.42 -14.11
C GLU A 121 0.48 11.93 -14.53
N ALA A 122 -0.13 12.86 -13.78
CA ALA A 122 -1.46 13.41 -14.06
C ALA A 122 -1.54 14.17 -15.40
N GLU A 123 -0.39 14.56 -15.96
CA GLU A 123 -0.28 15.12 -17.31
C GLU A 123 -0.32 14.06 -18.42
N GLN A 124 -0.27 12.76 -18.10
CA GLN A 124 -0.04 11.70 -19.10
C GLN A 124 -1.10 10.58 -19.17
N ILE A 125 -1.99 10.39 -18.19
CA ILE A 125 -2.93 9.23 -18.22
C ILE A 125 -4.37 9.61 -17.83
N SER A 126 -5.18 9.95 -18.84
CA SER A 126 -6.65 9.95 -18.76
C SER A 126 -7.21 8.51 -18.82
N GLY A 127 -6.87 7.70 -17.82
CA GLY A 127 -7.31 6.30 -17.66
C GLY A 127 -8.42 6.13 -16.62
N ILE A 128 -9.32 7.10 -16.50
CA ILE A 128 -10.17 7.30 -15.31
C ILE A 128 -11.16 6.14 -15.09
N PHE A 129 -11.68 5.51 -16.15
CA PHE A 129 -12.85 4.61 -16.02
C PHE A 129 -12.54 3.17 -15.53
N GLY A 130 -11.34 2.62 -15.81
CA GLY A 130 -10.98 1.26 -15.41
C GLY A 130 -10.55 1.14 -13.95
N SER A 131 -9.93 2.19 -13.41
CA SER A 131 -9.42 2.23 -12.05
C SER A 131 -10.53 2.37 -10.99
N GLU A 132 -11.61 3.07 -11.29
CA GLU A 132 -12.65 3.42 -10.32
C GLU A 132 -13.32 2.20 -9.68
N ASN A 133 -13.59 1.15 -10.47
CA ASN A 133 -14.21 -0.07 -9.95
C ASN A 133 -13.27 -0.81 -8.99
N LEU A 134 -11.99 -0.93 -9.33
CA LEU A 134 -10.98 -1.56 -8.46
C LEU A 134 -10.74 -0.74 -7.19
N ARG A 135 -10.64 0.58 -7.32
CA ARG A 135 -10.53 1.51 -6.18
C ARG A 135 -11.74 1.41 -5.26
N ARG A 136 -12.95 1.31 -5.80
CA ARG A 136 -14.18 1.06 -5.03
C ARG A 136 -14.09 -0.28 -4.29
N GLN A 137 -13.64 -1.35 -4.94
CA GLN A 137 -13.45 -2.66 -4.30
C GLN A 137 -12.43 -2.60 -3.16
N VAL A 138 -11.33 -1.86 -3.33
CA VAL A 138 -10.35 -1.62 -2.26
C VAL A 138 -11.02 -0.91 -1.08
N LYS A 139 -11.79 0.16 -1.34
CA LYS A 139 -12.50 0.87 -0.28
C LYS A 139 -13.49 -0.03 0.47
N MET A 140 -14.30 -0.80 -0.26
CA MET A 140 -15.22 -1.78 0.32
C MET A 140 -14.49 -2.87 1.12
N TYR A 141 -13.33 -3.32 0.65
CA TYR A 141 -12.51 -4.28 1.37
C TYR A 141 -12.07 -3.75 2.74
N PHE A 142 -11.55 -2.52 2.80
CA PHE A 142 -11.13 -1.93 4.07
C PHE A 142 -12.30 -1.54 4.97
N GLN A 143 -13.45 -1.19 4.40
CA GLN A 143 -14.66 -0.95 5.17
C GLN A 143 -15.12 -2.18 5.95
N LYS A 144 -14.85 -3.40 5.45
CA LYS A 144 -15.12 -4.64 6.21
C LYS A 144 -14.33 -4.70 7.51
N PHE A 145 -13.09 -4.18 7.55
CA PHE A 145 -12.34 -4.12 8.80
C PHE A 145 -13.00 -3.17 9.80
N CYS A 146 -13.43 -1.98 9.36
CA CYS A 146 -14.13 -1.04 10.23
C CYS A 146 -15.41 -1.67 10.79
N ASN A 147 -16.25 -2.24 9.92
CA ASN A 147 -17.49 -2.89 10.34
C ASN A 147 -17.22 -4.08 11.29
N TYR A 148 -16.19 -4.88 11.02
CA TYR A 148 -15.80 -5.98 11.90
C TYR A 148 -15.37 -5.48 13.29
N LEU A 149 -14.53 -4.44 13.35
CA LEU A 149 -14.10 -3.84 14.61
C LEU A 149 -15.29 -3.28 15.40
N GLU A 150 -16.20 -2.57 14.75
CA GLU A 150 -17.43 -2.05 15.37
C GLU A 150 -18.31 -3.18 15.91
N ASN A 151 -18.56 -4.22 15.10
CA ASN A 151 -19.38 -5.37 15.49
C ASN A 151 -18.77 -6.20 16.64
N GLN A 152 -17.44 -6.17 16.77
CA GLN A 152 -16.72 -6.85 17.84
C GLN A 152 -16.37 -5.90 18.99
N GLU A 153 -16.98 -4.71 19.05
CA GLU A 153 -16.80 -3.69 20.09
C GLU A 153 -15.32 -3.37 20.36
N TYR A 154 -14.50 -3.36 19.30
CA TYR A 154 -13.06 -3.06 19.36
C TYR A 154 -12.28 -3.95 20.33
N THR A 155 -12.73 -5.18 20.57
CA THR A 155 -12.01 -6.13 21.43
C THR A 155 -10.57 -6.37 20.97
N SER A 156 -9.68 -6.70 21.91
CA SER A 156 -8.26 -7.02 21.64
C SER A 156 -8.11 -8.12 20.57
N CYS A 157 -9.01 -9.11 20.56
CA CYS A 157 -9.00 -10.14 19.52
C CYS A 157 -9.39 -9.61 18.13
N ALA A 158 -10.39 -8.73 18.03
CA ALA A 158 -10.74 -8.13 16.76
C ALA A 158 -9.57 -7.32 16.19
N TRP A 159 -8.90 -6.53 17.04
CA TRP A 159 -7.69 -5.80 16.64
C TRP A 159 -6.54 -6.69 16.22
N THR A 160 -6.29 -7.77 16.96
CA THR A 160 -5.28 -8.78 16.61
C THR A 160 -5.53 -9.35 15.21
N ILE A 161 -6.78 -9.71 14.90
CA ILE A 161 -7.16 -10.21 13.57
C ILE A 161 -6.95 -9.16 12.48
N VAL A 162 -7.38 -7.91 12.71
CA VAL A 162 -7.18 -6.81 11.74
C VAL A 162 -5.70 -6.55 11.50
N GLN A 163 -4.86 -6.53 12.54
CA GLN A 163 -3.42 -6.30 12.40
C GLN A 163 -2.72 -7.39 11.59
N VAL A 164 -3.11 -8.66 11.76
CA VAL A 164 -2.62 -9.78 10.94
C VAL A 164 -2.98 -9.58 9.47
N GLU A 165 -4.24 -9.23 9.18
CA GLU A 165 -4.70 -9.03 7.80
C GLU A 165 -4.08 -7.79 7.14
N ILE A 166 -3.81 -6.73 7.91
CA ILE A 166 -3.10 -5.54 7.41
C ILE A 166 -1.65 -5.88 7.06
N ASN A 167 -0.95 -6.64 7.92
CA ASN A 167 0.41 -7.11 7.60
C ASN A 167 0.42 -7.92 6.30
N ARG A 168 -0.60 -8.75 6.08
CA ARG A 168 -0.79 -9.48 4.83
C ARG A 168 -1.02 -8.55 3.63
N CYS A 169 -1.83 -7.50 3.79
CA CYS A 169 -2.03 -6.47 2.75
C CYS A 169 -0.70 -5.79 2.38
N LEU A 170 0.08 -5.37 3.37
CA LEU A 170 1.37 -4.70 3.16
C LEU A 170 2.41 -5.60 2.48
N PHE A 171 2.40 -6.90 2.79
CA PHE A 171 3.21 -7.88 2.06
C PHE A 171 2.79 -7.96 0.58
N LEU A 172 1.48 -7.94 0.29
CA LEU A 172 0.98 -7.98 -1.08
C LEU A 172 1.31 -6.70 -1.85
N VAL A 173 1.16 -5.53 -1.22
CA VAL A 173 1.59 -4.23 -1.78
C VAL A 173 3.08 -4.28 -2.15
N PHE A 174 3.94 -4.77 -1.27
CA PHE A 174 5.36 -4.94 -1.56
C PHE A 174 5.61 -5.86 -2.76
N ARG A 175 4.91 -7.00 -2.85
CA ARG A 175 5.02 -7.93 -3.98
C ARG A 175 4.53 -7.33 -5.30
N LEU A 176 3.52 -6.47 -5.26
CA LEU A 176 3.04 -5.75 -6.43
C LEU A 176 4.07 -4.73 -6.93
N ILE A 177 4.67 -3.94 -6.02
CA ILE A 177 5.74 -3.00 -6.37
C ILE A 177 6.97 -3.74 -6.92
N GLU A 178 7.33 -4.87 -6.31
CA GLU A 178 8.43 -5.72 -6.80
C GLU A 178 8.16 -6.20 -8.24
N LYS A 179 6.93 -6.63 -8.55
CA LYS A 179 6.55 -7.02 -9.92
C LYS A 179 6.62 -5.85 -10.89
N LEU A 180 6.15 -4.66 -10.51
CA LEU A 180 6.25 -3.46 -11.36
C LEU A 180 7.70 -3.14 -11.70
N SER A 181 8.60 -3.20 -10.71
CA SER A 181 10.03 -2.92 -10.91
C SER A 181 10.74 -3.90 -11.84
N LYS A 182 10.24 -5.14 -11.96
CA LYS A 182 10.81 -6.19 -12.84
C LYS A 182 10.25 -6.14 -14.26
N GLN A 183 8.97 -5.80 -14.41
CA GLN A 183 8.30 -5.75 -15.73
C GLN A 183 8.79 -4.60 -16.61
N GLU A 184 9.46 -3.60 -16.05
CA GLU A 184 10.11 -2.53 -16.78
C GLU A 184 11.49 -2.94 -17.36
N MET A 185 12.05 -4.05 -16.86
CA MET A 185 13.36 -4.56 -17.29
C MET A 185 13.28 -5.56 -18.46
N ASP A 186 12.08 -5.97 -18.86
CA ASP A 186 11.88 -6.85 -20.02
C ASP A 186 11.53 -6.01 -21.28
N PRO A 187 12.35 -6.08 -22.35
CA PRO A 187 12.19 -5.28 -23.57
C PRO A 187 11.00 -5.69 -24.46
#